data_AF-A0A3C1C9E3-F1
#
_entry.id   AF-A0A3C1C9E3-F1
#
_cell.length_a   1.000
_cell.length_b   1.000
_cell.length_c   1.000
_cell.angle_alpha   90.00
_cell.angle_beta   90.00
_cell.angle_gamma   90.00
#
_symmetry.space_group_name_H-M   'P 1'
#
loop_
_entity.id
_entity.type
_entity.pdbx_description
1 polymer ?
#
loop_
_entity_poly.entity_id
_entity_poly.type
_entity_poly.pdbx_seq_one_letter_code
_entity_poly.pdbx_strand_id
1 'polypeptide(L)'
;ILFGEDIGDMATNQTLLDLPKWLTDGYITYAAENWNTDLDDELRAVMLAGLYRNFYHFAFEKPALAGHAFWKYIADKYGKNKVTYFLYLARAYRNLNNASYKLAKRKFKVLLQDFMTDMQDVYFKDIRGRRNAPRGQLAVSEYAGKKDFYRFNANPVPRSFSYAVTEYKQGRIQLVLMENFINRRILLKQGVLSREEDKNPNYPLVAWDGKGTRLAVLYSDQGKINFFVYDMVRRIKINKQVIEKFDQITDMKYMLDNNTLIFSAVRSGQSDIFIYKIDKQTIEQITNDKYDDLDPSFVAFPNKTGILFSSNRPVATREQSGNEEPNTSYNIFLV
;
A
#
# COMPACT_ATOMS: atom_id res chain seq x y z
N ILE A 1 49.50 -13.43 17.23
CA ILE A 1 49.70 -13.68 18.67
C ILE A 1 50.85 -12.80 19.13
N LEU A 2 50.56 -11.80 19.96
CA LEU A 2 51.49 -11.15 20.87
C LEU A 2 50.61 -10.39 21.88
N PHE A 3 50.29 -11.11 22.94
CA PHE A 3 49.65 -10.63 24.16
C PHE A 3 50.76 -10.24 25.14
N GLY A 4 50.52 -9.19 25.92
CA GLY A 4 51.24 -8.94 27.16
C GLY A 4 52.00 -7.62 27.16
N GLU A 5 51.39 -6.65 27.84
CA GLU A 5 51.98 -5.61 28.70
C GLU A 5 51.21 -4.31 28.56
N ASP A 6 50.11 -4.20 29.34
CA ASP A 6 49.94 -3.10 30.28
C ASP A 6 48.68 -3.34 31.13
N ILE A 7 48.88 -4.00 32.27
CA ILE A 7 47.88 -4.23 33.33
C ILE A 7 47.91 -3.04 34.33
N GLY A 8 48.31 -1.85 33.85
CA GLY A 8 48.52 -0.65 34.64
C GLY A 8 47.40 0.40 34.62
N ASP A 9 46.46 0.32 33.66
CA ASP A 9 45.38 1.32 33.51
C ASP A 9 44.06 0.93 34.22
N MET A 10 44.13 -0.02 35.14
CA MET A 10 43.00 -0.41 36.00
C MET A 10 42.84 0.52 37.21
N ALA A 11 42.60 1.82 36.98
CA ALA A 11 42.09 2.71 38.02
C ALA A 11 41.46 3.99 37.45
N THR A 12 40.41 3.89 36.62
CA THR A 12 39.51 5.03 36.36
C THR A 12 38.05 4.61 36.24
N ASN A 13 37.28 4.96 37.27
CA ASN A 13 35.83 5.14 37.39
C ASN A 13 34.91 4.29 36.47
N GLN A 14 34.19 3.38 37.13
CA GLN A 14 33.13 2.55 36.59
C GLN A 14 31.95 3.41 36.06
N THR A 15 31.92 3.61 34.75
CA THR A 15 30.67 3.67 34.00
C THR A 15 30.88 2.85 32.75
N LEU A 16 30.26 1.67 32.72
CA LEU A 16 30.25 0.79 31.55
C LEU A 16 29.62 1.57 30.39
N LEU A 17 30.21 1.53 29.20
CA LEU A 17 29.52 2.03 28.01
C LEU A 17 28.31 1.13 27.76
N ASP A 18 27.11 1.65 28.04
CA ASP A 18 25.87 0.96 27.72
C ASP A 18 25.55 1.15 26.24
N LEU A 19 25.86 0.13 25.45
CA LEU A 19 25.53 0.11 24.03
C LEU A 19 24.07 -0.33 23.84
N PRO A 20 23.30 0.33 22.97
CA PRO A 20 21.95 -0.13 22.67
C PRO A 20 21.96 -1.59 22.19
N LYS A 21 21.05 -2.42 22.72
CA LYS A 21 20.97 -3.85 22.33
C LYS A 21 20.89 -4.07 20.82
N TRP A 22 20.11 -3.25 20.10
CA TRP A 22 20.00 -3.36 18.64
C TRP A 22 21.36 -3.23 17.94
N LEU A 23 22.31 -2.49 18.52
CA LEU A 23 23.64 -2.29 17.95
C LEU A 23 24.54 -3.51 18.21
N THR A 24 24.54 -4.07 19.41
CA THR A 24 25.34 -5.25 19.76
C THR A 24 24.77 -6.52 19.15
N ASP A 25 23.46 -6.76 19.31
CA ASP A 25 22.77 -7.92 18.75
C ASP A 25 22.80 -7.85 17.22
N GLY A 26 22.64 -6.64 16.65
CA GLY A 26 22.78 -6.41 15.22
C GLY A 26 24.18 -6.73 14.66
N TYR A 27 25.23 -6.54 15.45
CA TYR A 27 26.58 -6.91 15.04
C TYR A 27 26.73 -8.43 15.00
N ILE A 28 26.17 -9.11 16.02
CA ILE A 28 26.17 -10.56 16.11
C ILE A 28 25.41 -11.15 14.91
N THR A 29 24.22 -10.62 14.58
CA THR A 29 23.45 -11.11 13.43
C THR A 29 24.15 -10.85 12.10
N TYR A 30 24.73 -9.67 11.89
CA TYR A 30 25.54 -9.36 10.70
C TYR A 30 26.77 -10.28 10.57
N ALA A 31 27.39 -10.66 11.69
CA ALA A 31 28.54 -11.57 11.68
C ALA A 31 28.13 -13.04 11.49
N ALA A 32 26.95 -13.43 11.97
CA ALA A 32 26.44 -14.79 11.91
C ALA A 32 25.78 -15.11 10.56
N GLU A 33 25.12 -14.14 9.94
CA GLU A 33 24.32 -14.34 8.73
C GLU A 33 24.68 -13.30 7.66
N ASN A 34 24.86 -13.77 6.42
CA ASN A 34 25.01 -12.86 5.29
C ASN A 34 23.69 -12.18 4.94
N TRP A 35 23.77 -10.97 4.38
CA TRP A 35 22.58 -10.30 3.85
C TRP A 35 21.91 -11.14 2.76
N ASN A 36 20.65 -11.49 2.98
CA ASN A 36 19.85 -12.32 2.08
C ASN A 36 18.71 -11.52 1.44
N THR A 37 17.92 -12.17 0.56
CA THR A 37 16.80 -11.53 -0.14
C THR A 37 15.67 -11.12 0.80
N ASP A 38 15.42 -11.90 1.85
CA ASP A 38 14.31 -11.66 2.77
C ASP A 38 14.56 -10.41 3.62
N LEU A 39 15.79 -10.26 4.14
CA LEU A 39 16.25 -9.07 4.85
C LEU A 39 16.23 -7.83 3.95
N ASP A 40 16.60 -7.98 2.67
CA ASP A 40 16.53 -6.88 1.71
C ASP A 40 15.09 -6.47 1.42
N ASP A 41 14.19 -7.44 1.24
CA ASP A 41 12.76 -7.22 1.02
C ASP A 41 12.11 -6.52 2.21
N GLU A 42 12.41 -6.97 3.43
CA GLU A 42 11.93 -6.34 4.66
C GLU A 42 12.46 -4.91 4.83
N LEU A 43 13.76 -4.69 4.63
CA LEU A 43 14.35 -3.36 4.76
C LEU A 43 13.79 -2.41 3.70
N ARG A 44 13.61 -2.89 2.47
CA ARG A 44 12.98 -2.13 1.38
C ARG A 44 11.56 -1.71 1.74
N ALA A 45 10.73 -2.64 2.21
CA ALA A 45 9.37 -2.35 2.64
C ALA A 45 9.34 -1.27 3.73
N VAL A 46 10.23 -1.40 4.73
CA VAL A 46 10.37 -0.42 5.82
C VAL A 46 10.77 0.97 5.32
N MET A 47 11.77 1.05 4.44
CA MET A 47 12.31 2.32 3.96
C MET A 47 11.32 3.07 3.07
N LEU A 48 10.60 2.35 2.20
CA LEU A 48 9.65 2.93 1.25
C LEU A 48 8.31 3.30 1.89
N ALA A 49 7.85 2.56 2.90
CA ALA A 49 6.55 2.82 3.54
C ALA A 49 6.51 4.16 4.30
N GLY A 50 7.66 4.78 4.59
CA GLY A 50 7.74 6.08 5.26
C GLY A 50 7.15 6.09 6.68
N LEU A 51 7.06 4.91 7.33
CA LEU A 51 6.39 4.72 8.62
C LEU A 51 7.18 5.29 9.80
N TYR A 52 8.51 5.40 9.66
CA TYR A 52 9.42 5.74 10.75
C TYR A 52 9.96 7.16 10.63
N ARG A 53 9.76 7.98 11.67
CA ARG A 53 10.25 9.38 11.72
C ARG A 53 11.77 9.47 11.85
N ASN A 54 12.41 8.48 12.45
CA ASN A 54 13.85 8.41 12.65
C ASN A 54 14.28 6.96 12.91
N PHE A 55 15.59 6.72 12.89
CA PHE A 55 16.18 5.40 13.11
C PHE A 55 15.78 4.76 14.45
N TYR A 56 15.70 5.53 15.54
CA TYR A 56 15.36 4.96 16.85
C TYR A 56 13.94 4.39 16.88
N HIS A 57 12.98 5.03 16.19
CA HIS A 57 11.63 4.49 16.04
C HIS A 57 11.64 3.17 15.25
N PHE A 58 12.44 3.09 14.18
CA PHE A 58 12.64 1.87 13.40
C PHE A 58 13.30 0.76 14.25
N ALA A 59 14.41 1.06 14.93
CA ALA A 59 15.13 0.10 15.76
C ALA A 59 14.33 -0.35 16.99
N PHE A 60 13.39 0.45 17.47
CA PHE A 60 12.48 0.02 18.53
C PHE A 60 11.48 -1.04 18.06
N GLU A 61 10.90 -0.87 16.86
CA GLU A 61 9.91 -1.83 16.33
C GLU A 61 10.55 -3.07 15.70
N LYS A 62 11.70 -2.92 15.03
CA LYS A 62 12.43 -4.02 14.36
C LYS A 62 13.92 -3.99 14.72
N PRO A 63 14.31 -4.30 15.97
CA PRO A 63 15.68 -4.16 16.45
C PRO A 63 16.71 -5.02 15.70
N ALA A 64 16.37 -6.28 15.41
CA ALA A 64 17.26 -7.19 14.70
C ALA A 64 17.56 -6.71 13.26
N LEU A 65 16.51 -6.37 12.50
CA LEU A 65 16.63 -5.84 11.13
C LEU A 65 17.39 -4.51 11.12
N ALA A 66 17.07 -3.58 12.03
CA ALA A 66 17.73 -2.27 12.10
C ALA A 66 19.23 -2.40 12.42
N GLY A 67 19.57 -3.29 13.35
CA GLY A 67 20.95 -3.58 13.71
C GLY A 67 21.75 -4.20 12.56
N HIS A 68 21.25 -5.29 11.98
CA HIS A 68 21.90 -5.97 10.86
C HIS A 68 22.07 -4.99 9.68
N ALA A 69 21.01 -4.28 9.30
CA ALA A 69 21.03 -3.31 8.20
C ALA A 69 22.04 -2.18 8.43
N PHE A 70 22.14 -1.66 9.67
CA PHE A 70 23.10 -0.62 10.01
C PHE A 70 24.55 -1.10 9.81
N TRP A 71 24.89 -2.31 10.27
CA TRP A 71 26.25 -2.84 10.10
C TRP A 71 26.59 -3.16 8.65
N LYS A 72 25.62 -3.68 7.88
CA LYS A 72 25.75 -3.80 6.44
C LYS A 72 26.00 -2.45 5.78
N TYR A 73 25.26 -1.42 6.14
CA TYR A 73 25.48 -0.07 5.61
C TYR A 73 26.88 0.45 5.90
N ILE A 74 27.40 0.23 7.12
CA ILE A 74 28.77 0.58 7.46
C ILE A 74 29.76 -0.19 6.57
N ALA A 75 29.52 -1.49 6.36
CA ALA A 75 30.35 -2.34 5.51
C ALA A 75 30.35 -1.87 4.05
N ASP A 76 29.18 -1.55 3.50
CA ASP A 76 29.00 -1.15 2.10
C ASP A 76 29.57 0.24 1.82
N LYS A 77 29.34 1.19 2.74
CA LYS A 77 29.73 2.60 2.55
C LYS A 77 31.17 2.89 2.95
N TYR A 78 31.66 2.27 4.02
CA TYR A 78 33.00 2.55 4.58
C TYR A 78 33.99 1.38 4.44
N GLY A 79 33.51 0.19 4.07
CA GLY A 79 34.31 -1.02 3.88
C GLY A 79 34.12 -2.05 5.01
N LYS A 80 34.18 -3.34 4.67
CA LYS A 80 33.98 -4.45 5.62
C LYS A 80 34.92 -4.41 6.83
N ASN A 81 36.17 -4.01 6.64
CA ASN A 81 37.15 -3.87 7.73
C ASN A 81 36.80 -2.73 8.72
N LYS A 82 35.90 -1.81 8.35
CA LYS A 82 35.46 -0.72 9.21
C LYS A 82 34.38 -1.11 10.20
N VAL A 83 33.68 -2.23 9.99
CA VAL A 83 32.63 -2.73 10.89
C VAL A 83 33.23 -3.03 12.27
N THR A 84 34.18 -3.96 12.33
CA THR A 84 34.86 -4.33 13.59
C THR A 84 35.68 -3.17 14.15
N TYR A 85 36.29 -2.36 13.28
CA TYR A 85 37.02 -1.16 13.69
C TYR A 85 36.13 -0.12 14.39
N PHE A 86 34.90 0.07 13.90
CA PHE A 86 33.94 0.99 14.53
C PHE A 86 33.56 0.53 15.93
N LEU A 87 33.28 -0.77 16.11
CA LEU A 87 32.97 -1.33 17.43
C LEU A 87 34.17 -1.21 18.38
N TYR A 88 35.39 -1.46 17.88
CA TYR A 88 36.63 -1.23 18.63
C TYR A 88 36.75 0.23 19.09
N LEU A 89 36.56 1.20 18.19
CA LEU A 89 36.61 2.62 18.53
C LEU A 89 35.52 3.02 19.54
N ALA A 90 34.31 2.47 19.41
CA ALA A 90 33.22 2.73 20.34
C ALA A 90 33.60 2.30 21.76
N ARG A 91 34.21 1.12 21.90
CA ARG A 91 34.74 0.62 23.18
C ARG A 91 35.92 1.43 23.70
N ALA A 92 36.90 1.71 22.85
CA ALA A 92 38.11 2.44 23.22
C ALA A 92 37.81 3.87 23.70
N TYR A 93 36.95 4.59 22.98
CA TYR A 93 36.54 5.95 23.36
C TYR A 93 35.41 6.00 24.38
N ARG A 94 34.82 4.84 24.72
CA ARG A 94 33.59 4.74 25.54
C ARG A 94 32.50 5.70 25.05
N ASN A 95 32.41 5.95 23.74
CA ASN A 95 31.55 6.98 23.17
C ASN A 95 31.29 6.75 21.67
N LEU A 96 30.02 6.49 21.32
CA LEU A 96 29.59 6.28 19.94
C LEU A 96 29.76 7.52 19.04
N ASN A 97 29.61 8.73 19.59
CA ASN A 97 29.81 9.96 18.80
C ASN A 97 31.26 10.10 18.37
N ASN A 98 32.22 9.83 19.26
CA ASN A 98 33.64 9.93 18.94
C ASN A 98 34.06 8.84 17.94
N ALA A 99 33.56 7.62 18.12
CA ALA A 99 33.79 6.51 17.18
C ALA A 99 33.23 6.84 15.78
N SER A 100 31.98 7.35 15.73
CA SER A 100 31.32 7.78 14.50
C SER A 100 32.06 8.93 13.83
N TYR A 101 32.55 9.88 14.62
CA TYR A 101 33.30 11.00 14.07
C TYR A 101 34.65 10.55 13.50
N LYS A 102 35.35 9.63 14.17
CA LYS A 102 36.62 9.08 13.67
C LYS A 102 36.43 8.26 12.39
N LEU A 103 35.34 7.50 12.27
CA LEU A 103 35.03 6.69 11.11
C LEU A 103 34.46 7.53 9.94
N ALA A 104 33.36 8.24 10.18
CA ALA A 104 32.51 8.83 9.16
C ALA A 104 32.53 10.36 9.15
N LYS A 105 33.28 11.00 10.07
CA LYS A 105 33.30 12.47 10.25
C LYS A 105 31.92 13.07 10.56
N ARG A 106 31.02 12.25 11.11
CA ARG A 106 29.66 12.61 11.53
C ARG A 106 29.44 12.20 12.97
N LYS A 107 28.63 12.95 13.72
CA LYS A 107 28.11 12.50 15.02
C LYS A 107 27.21 11.27 14.82
N PHE A 108 27.11 10.40 15.81
CA PHE A 108 26.42 9.11 15.66
C PHE A 108 24.94 9.29 15.25
N LYS A 109 24.24 10.25 15.87
CA LYS A 109 22.85 10.57 15.49
C LYS A 109 22.70 10.99 14.03
N VAL A 110 23.68 11.73 13.49
CA VAL A 110 23.68 12.16 12.09
C VAL A 110 23.98 10.98 11.16
N LEU A 111 24.91 10.11 11.55
CA LEU A 111 25.18 8.87 10.81
C LEU A 111 23.94 7.98 10.69
N LEU A 112 23.12 7.89 11.74
CA LEU A 112 21.84 7.17 11.69
C LEU A 112 20.80 7.85 10.78
N GLN A 113 20.84 9.18 10.66
CA GLN A 113 19.99 9.90 9.71
C GLN A 113 20.45 9.66 8.27
N ASP A 114 21.76 9.76 8.03
CA ASP A 114 22.39 9.46 6.74
C ASP A 114 22.04 8.03 6.29
N PHE A 115 22.06 7.06 7.21
CA PHE A 115 21.59 5.69 6.93
C PHE A 115 20.15 5.65 6.42
N MET A 116 19.21 6.27 7.12
CA MET A 116 17.79 6.24 6.73
C MET A 116 17.58 6.87 5.35
N THR A 117 18.26 7.99 5.07
CA THR A 117 18.17 8.69 3.78
C THR A 117 18.83 7.90 2.66
N ASP A 118 20.06 7.41 2.87
CA ASP A 118 20.80 6.68 1.83
C ASP A 118 20.09 5.37 1.45
N MET A 119 19.56 4.62 2.43
CA MET A 119 18.83 3.38 2.14
C MET A 119 17.55 3.65 1.38
N GLN A 120 16.80 4.71 1.73
CA GLN A 120 15.66 5.15 0.93
C GLN A 120 16.07 5.47 -0.52
N ASP A 121 17.14 6.23 -0.71
CA ASP A 121 17.61 6.62 -2.03
C ASP A 121 18.07 5.42 -2.87
N VAL A 122 18.74 4.44 -2.26
CA VAL A 122 19.12 3.18 -2.91
C VAL A 122 17.89 2.45 -3.42
N TYR A 123 16.87 2.25 -2.59
CA TYR A 123 15.66 1.55 -2.99
C TYR A 123 14.81 2.34 -4.01
N PHE A 124 14.71 3.66 -3.87
CA PHE A 124 14.04 4.50 -4.88
C PHE A 124 14.79 4.51 -6.21
N LYS A 125 16.13 4.45 -6.21
CA LYS A 125 16.93 4.35 -7.43
C LYS A 125 16.74 2.97 -8.09
N ASP A 126 16.71 1.90 -7.30
CA ASP A 126 16.46 0.55 -7.79
C ASP A 126 15.07 0.45 -8.45
N ILE A 127 14.00 0.94 -7.80
CA ILE A 127 12.65 1.00 -8.40
C ILE A 127 12.65 1.78 -9.72
N ARG A 128 13.31 2.94 -9.76
CA ARG A 128 13.43 3.74 -11.00
C ARG A 128 14.26 3.04 -12.07
N GLY A 129 15.26 2.23 -11.69
CA GLY A 129 16.13 1.47 -12.58
C GLY A 129 15.45 0.21 -13.14
N ARG A 130 14.53 -0.40 -12.39
CA ARG A 130 13.67 -1.52 -12.81
C ARG A 130 12.55 -1.09 -13.79
N ARG A 131 12.79 -0.03 -14.57
CA ARG A 131 11.92 0.47 -15.66
C ARG A 131 11.69 -0.53 -16.80
N ASN A 132 12.39 -1.66 -16.82
CA ASN A 132 11.95 -2.84 -17.54
C ASN A 132 10.75 -3.41 -16.80
N ALA A 133 9.58 -2.81 -17.03
CA ALA A 133 8.31 -3.32 -16.55
C ALA A 133 8.29 -4.83 -16.77
N PRO A 134 8.17 -5.65 -15.71
CA PRO A 134 8.08 -7.09 -15.89
C PRO A 134 6.94 -7.35 -16.89
N ARG A 135 7.19 -8.24 -17.86
CA ARG A 135 6.10 -8.77 -18.68
C ARG A 135 5.20 -9.56 -17.72
N GLY A 136 4.11 -8.94 -17.24
CA GLY A 136 3.22 -9.55 -16.24
C GLY A 136 2.38 -8.51 -15.49
N GLN A 137 1.52 -9.01 -14.58
CA GLN A 137 0.75 -8.17 -13.66
C GLN A 137 1.69 -7.53 -12.62
N LEU A 138 1.55 -6.23 -12.40
CA LEU A 138 2.26 -5.50 -11.35
C LEU A 138 1.76 -6.00 -9.98
N ALA A 139 2.57 -6.77 -9.25
CA ALA A 139 2.27 -7.13 -7.87
C ALA A 139 2.57 -5.93 -6.97
N VAL A 140 1.53 -5.31 -6.43
CA VAL A 140 1.64 -4.26 -5.40
C VAL A 140 1.50 -4.95 -4.04
N SER A 141 2.50 -4.79 -3.18
CA SER A 141 2.42 -5.21 -1.78
C SER A 141 2.67 -4.01 -0.87
N GLU A 142 1.87 -3.92 0.19
CA GLU A 142 2.01 -2.92 1.23
C GLU A 142 2.30 -3.62 2.55
N TYR A 143 3.21 -3.05 3.35
CA TYR A 143 3.52 -3.60 4.65
C TYR A 143 2.41 -3.25 5.65
N ALA A 144 1.67 -4.27 6.12
CA ALA A 144 0.51 -4.12 6.98
C ALA A 144 0.81 -3.63 8.42
N GLY A 145 2.07 -3.57 8.86
CA GLY A 145 2.50 -2.98 10.16
C GLY A 145 1.42 -2.82 11.25
N LYS A 146 0.90 -1.58 11.41
CA LYS A 146 -0.23 -1.24 12.32
C LYS A 146 -1.48 -0.77 11.56
N LYS A 147 -1.60 -1.09 10.27
CA LYS A 147 -2.64 -0.63 9.36
C LYS A 147 -3.05 -1.76 8.42
N ASP A 148 -4.33 -1.94 8.25
CA ASP A 148 -4.81 -2.87 7.23
C ASP A 148 -4.97 -2.18 5.89
N PHE A 149 -4.82 -2.95 4.82
CA PHE A 149 -4.98 -2.50 3.45
C PHE A 149 -5.99 -3.40 2.74
N TYR A 150 -6.92 -2.81 2.00
CA TYR A 150 -7.86 -3.54 1.18
C TYR A 150 -8.24 -2.74 -0.07
N ARG A 151 -8.86 -3.43 -1.04
CA ARG A 151 -9.30 -2.84 -2.32
C ARG A 151 -8.20 -2.11 -3.07
N PHE A 152 -7.11 -2.83 -3.34
CA PHE A 152 -6.09 -2.39 -4.29
C PHE A 152 -6.71 -2.24 -5.68
N ASN A 153 -6.50 -1.09 -6.30
CA ASN A 153 -7.04 -0.76 -7.61
C ASN A 153 -5.94 -0.12 -8.47
N ALA A 154 -5.30 -0.95 -9.28
CA ALA A 154 -4.21 -0.52 -10.16
C ALA A 154 -4.74 0.29 -11.35
N ASN A 155 -3.96 1.28 -11.77
CA ASN A 155 -4.27 2.05 -12.97
C ASN A 155 -4.20 1.13 -14.21
N PRO A 156 -5.22 1.15 -15.10
CA PRO A 156 -5.34 0.21 -16.20
C PRO A 156 -4.33 0.45 -17.33
N VAL A 157 -3.66 1.60 -17.35
CA VAL A 157 -2.65 1.90 -18.35
C VAL A 157 -1.43 0.98 -18.17
N PRO A 158 -1.02 0.23 -19.21
CA PRO A 158 0.14 -0.63 -19.13
C PRO A 158 1.38 0.14 -18.64
N ARG A 159 2.15 -0.46 -17.73
CA ARG A 159 3.36 0.13 -17.13
C ARG A 159 3.12 1.35 -16.25
N SER A 160 1.88 1.67 -15.91
CA SER A 160 1.59 2.64 -14.86
C SER A 160 1.90 2.03 -13.49
N PHE A 161 2.58 2.79 -12.65
CA PHE A 161 2.85 2.44 -11.25
C PHE A 161 1.86 3.10 -10.28
N SER A 162 0.81 3.73 -10.81
CA SER A 162 -0.20 4.39 -10.00
C SER A 162 -1.27 3.39 -9.57
N TYR A 163 -1.65 3.43 -8.31
CA TYR A 163 -2.76 2.64 -7.77
C TYR A 163 -3.47 3.39 -6.65
N ALA A 164 -4.73 3.05 -6.45
CA ALA A 164 -5.50 3.45 -5.28
C ALA A 164 -5.60 2.27 -4.31
N VAL A 165 -5.55 2.55 -3.01
CA VAL A 165 -5.70 1.55 -1.95
C VAL A 165 -6.43 2.16 -0.77
N THR A 166 -7.26 1.37 -0.10
CA THR A 166 -7.89 1.77 1.15
C THR A 166 -7.01 1.36 2.32
N GLU A 167 -6.56 2.32 3.12
CA GLU A 167 -5.91 2.10 4.41
C GLU A 167 -6.96 2.14 5.53
N TYR A 168 -6.92 1.18 6.44
CA TYR A 168 -7.71 1.16 7.67
C TYR A 168 -6.82 1.16 8.91
N LYS A 169 -7.20 1.98 9.89
CA LYS A 169 -6.56 2.01 11.20
C LYS A 169 -7.55 2.44 12.27
N GLN A 170 -7.93 1.52 13.15
CA GLN A 170 -8.70 1.81 14.38
C GLN A 170 -9.95 2.68 14.11
N GLY A 171 -10.85 2.19 13.27
CA GLY A 171 -12.08 2.89 12.86
C GLY A 171 -11.90 4.01 11.83
N ARG A 172 -10.67 4.40 11.49
CA ARG A 172 -10.40 5.43 10.47
C ARG A 172 -10.03 4.80 9.13
N ILE A 173 -10.68 5.26 8.08
CA ILE A 173 -10.45 4.85 6.70
C ILE A 173 -9.80 6.00 5.92
N GLN A 174 -8.77 5.69 5.12
CA GLN A 174 -8.19 6.62 4.17
C GLN A 174 -8.11 5.97 2.79
N LEU A 175 -8.71 6.59 1.78
CA LEU A 175 -8.41 6.24 0.39
C LEU A 175 -7.14 6.96 -0.03
N VAL A 176 -6.13 6.19 -0.39
CA VAL A 176 -4.81 6.68 -0.76
C VAL A 176 -4.55 6.38 -2.22
N LEU A 177 -4.16 7.42 -2.95
CA LEU A 177 -3.59 7.34 -4.28
C LEU A 177 -2.07 7.35 -4.13
N MET A 178 -1.43 6.27 -4.56
CA MET A 178 0.02 6.19 -4.69
C MET A 178 0.39 6.42 -6.15
N GLU A 179 1.21 7.43 -6.43
CA GLU A 179 1.77 7.66 -7.76
C GLU A 179 3.27 7.25 -7.75
N ASN A 180 3.64 6.35 -8.64
CA ASN A 180 5.04 5.90 -8.83
C ASN A 180 5.70 5.26 -7.59
N PHE A 181 4.94 4.70 -6.64
CA PHE A 181 5.43 4.18 -5.35
C PHE A 181 6.10 5.21 -4.42
N ILE A 182 6.01 6.50 -4.73
CA ILE A 182 6.65 7.57 -3.94
C ILE A 182 5.62 8.61 -3.53
N ASN A 183 4.85 9.10 -4.49
CA ASN A 183 3.96 10.23 -4.28
C ASN A 183 2.65 9.74 -3.69
N ARG A 184 2.56 9.83 -2.37
CA ARG A 184 1.35 9.49 -1.61
C ARG A 184 0.40 10.68 -1.53
N ARG A 185 -0.86 10.49 -1.96
CA ARG A 185 -1.93 11.48 -1.83
C ARG A 185 -3.16 10.84 -1.18
N ILE A 186 -3.73 11.52 -0.18
CA ILE A 186 -4.98 11.06 0.45
C ILE A 186 -6.15 11.70 -0.29
N LEU A 187 -7.01 10.87 -0.89
CA LEU A 187 -8.19 11.31 -1.63
C LEU A 187 -9.42 11.39 -0.73
N LEU A 188 -9.56 10.51 0.24
CA LEU A 188 -10.70 10.47 1.15
C LEU A 188 -10.22 10.13 2.57
N LYS A 189 -10.85 10.74 3.57
CA LYS A 189 -10.66 10.41 4.98
C LYS A 189 -12.03 10.27 5.61
N GLN A 190 -12.28 9.16 6.28
CA GLN A 190 -13.54 8.89 6.96
C GLN A 190 -13.33 8.15 8.28
N GLY A 191 -14.41 8.07 9.04
CA GLY A 191 -14.44 7.38 10.32
C GLY A 191 -13.84 8.19 11.46
N VAL A 192 -14.07 7.68 12.66
CA VAL A 192 -13.56 8.23 13.92
C VAL A 192 -12.65 7.21 14.57
N LEU A 193 -11.87 7.64 15.55
CA LEU A 193 -11.03 6.69 16.28
C LEU A 193 -11.96 5.75 17.07
N SER A 194 -11.93 4.47 16.75
CA SER A 194 -12.66 3.43 17.49
C SER A 194 -11.69 2.33 17.92
N ARG A 195 -11.97 1.73 19.08
CA ARG A 195 -11.28 0.53 19.56
C ARG A 195 -11.91 -0.76 19.02
N GLU A 196 -13.11 -0.65 18.46
CA GLU A 196 -13.80 -1.74 17.81
C GLU A 196 -13.26 -1.92 16.39
N GLU A 197 -12.98 -3.17 16.01
CA GLU A 197 -12.57 -3.52 14.66
C GLU A 197 -13.77 -3.62 13.71
N ASP A 198 -14.54 -2.55 13.60
CA ASP A 198 -15.65 -2.51 12.67
C ASP A 198 -15.13 -2.09 11.29
N LYS A 199 -14.62 -3.09 10.55
CA LYS A 199 -14.18 -2.92 9.16
C LYS A 199 -15.43 -2.97 8.29
N ASN A 200 -15.70 -1.89 7.56
CA ASN A 200 -16.61 -1.97 6.42
C ASN A 200 -15.80 -2.27 5.15
N PRO A 201 -15.67 -3.55 4.73
CA PRO A 201 -14.91 -3.88 3.53
C PRO A 201 -15.61 -3.41 2.24
N ASN A 202 -16.88 -2.99 2.31
CA ASN A 202 -17.69 -2.66 1.14
C ASN A 202 -17.48 -1.24 0.62
N TYR A 203 -16.84 -0.36 1.40
CA TYR A 203 -16.57 1.02 1.01
C TYR A 203 -15.16 1.48 1.44
N PRO A 204 -14.56 2.44 0.72
CA PRO A 204 -15.04 3.05 -0.53
C PRO A 204 -14.86 2.13 -1.75
N LEU A 205 -15.67 2.35 -2.79
CA LEU A 205 -15.50 1.77 -4.13
C LEU A 205 -14.68 2.71 -5.01
N VAL A 206 -13.84 2.13 -5.86
CA VAL A 206 -12.95 2.89 -6.76
C VAL A 206 -12.89 2.26 -8.14
N ALA A 207 -12.87 3.10 -9.17
CA ALA A 207 -12.73 2.67 -10.55
C ALA A 207 -11.90 3.65 -11.35
N TRP A 208 -10.91 3.16 -12.10
CA TRP A 208 -10.19 3.94 -13.10
C TRP A 208 -10.95 3.98 -14.42
N ASP A 209 -10.90 5.12 -15.12
CA ASP A 209 -11.27 5.16 -16.53
C ASP A 209 -10.27 4.39 -17.38
N GLY A 210 -10.67 3.96 -18.58
CA GLY A 210 -9.80 3.17 -19.47
C GLY A 210 -8.48 3.86 -19.86
N LYS A 211 -8.42 5.20 -19.76
CA LYS A 211 -7.20 5.99 -20.01
C LYS A 211 -6.33 6.21 -18.76
N GLY A 212 -6.78 5.80 -17.57
CA GLY A 212 -6.07 6.00 -16.32
C GLY A 212 -5.89 7.47 -15.91
N THR A 213 -6.72 8.37 -16.45
CA THR A 213 -6.67 9.82 -16.19
C THR A 213 -7.69 10.28 -15.14
N ARG A 214 -8.68 9.44 -14.85
CA ARG A 214 -9.75 9.72 -13.89
C ARG A 214 -9.96 8.53 -12.98
N LEU A 215 -10.14 8.82 -11.70
CA LEU A 215 -10.45 7.84 -10.67
C LEU A 215 -11.80 8.19 -10.04
N ALA A 216 -12.83 7.43 -10.37
CA ALA A 216 -14.13 7.51 -9.70
C ALA A 216 -14.00 6.94 -8.29
N VAL A 217 -14.57 7.66 -7.32
CA VAL A 217 -14.59 7.28 -5.91
C VAL A 217 -16.00 7.40 -5.40
N LEU A 218 -16.48 6.31 -4.81
CA LEU A 218 -17.83 6.20 -4.28
C LEU A 218 -17.73 5.71 -2.82
N TYR A 219 -18.38 6.42 -1.91
CA TYR A 219 -18.17 6.25 -0.47
C TYR A 219 -19.45 6.56 0.31
N SER A 220 -19.65 5.87 1.43
CA SER A 220 -20.81 6.12 2.30
C SER A 220 -20.44 7.17 3.35
N ASP A 221 -21.20 8.26 3.43
CA ASP A 221 -21.05 9.28 4.47
C ASP A 221 -22.42 9.71 4.97
N GLN A 222 -22.63 9.68 6.29
CA GLN A 222 -23.90 10.01 6.95
C GLN A 222 -25.12 9.27 6.37
N GLY A 223 -24.95 7.98 6.02
CA GLY A 223 -26.02 7.17 5.43
C GLY A 223 -26.34 7.48 3.97
N LYS A 224 -25.56 8.36 3.31
CA LYS A 224 -25.71 8.70 1.90
C LYS A 224 -24.56 8.14 1.09
N ILE A 225 -24.86 7.69 -0.12
CA ILE A 225 -23.85 7.25 -1.08
C ILE A 225 -23.32 8.49 -1.81
N ASN A 226 -22.11 8.90 -1.45
CA ASN A 226 -21.43 10.05 -2.03
C ASN A 226 -20.47 9.62 -3.13
N PHE A 227 -20.29 10.49 -4.12
CA PHE A 227 -19.49 10.23 -5.30
C PHE A 227 -18.65 11.45 -5.66
N PHE A 228 -17.42 11.21 -6.13
CA PHE A 228 -16.63 12.20 -6.87
C PHE A 228 -15.73 11.51 -7.88
N VAL A 229 -15.28 12.26 -8.88
CA VAL A 229 -14.19 11.85 -9.77
C VAL A 229 -12.95 12.66 -9.42
N TYR A 230 -11.83 11.99 -9.23
CA TYR A 230 -10.53 12.63 -9.09
C TYR A 230 -9.84 12.71 -10.46
N ASP A 231 -9.57 13.92 -10.92
CA ASP A 231 -8.86 14.19 -12.17
C ASP A 231 -7.34 14.16 -11.92
N MET A 232 -6.63 13.21 -12.53
CA MET A 232 -5.19 13.03 -12.34
C MET A 232 -4.37 14.16 -12.94
N VAL A 233 -4.86 14.77 -14.03
CA VAL A 233 -4.14 15.82 -14.78
C VAL A 233 -4.23 17.13 -14.03
N ARG A 234 -5.46 17.54 -13.68
CA ARG A 234 -5.74 18.79 -12.97
C ARG A 234 -5.51 18.69 -11.47
N ARG A 235 -5.39 17.46 -10.93
CA ARG A 235 -5.16 17.17 -9.51
C ARG A 235 -6.27 17.69 -8.58
N ILE A 236 -7.50 17.72 -9.06
CA ILE A 236 -8.70 18.22 -8.35
C ILE A 236 -9.82 17.16 -8.31
N LYS A 237 -10.73 17.30 -7.35
CA LYS A 237 -11.98 16.54 -7.31
C LYS A 237 -13.07 17.27 -8.09
N ILE A 238 -13.66 16.60 -9.06
CA ILE A 238 -14.76 17.08 -9.91
C ILE A 238 -16.00 16.18 -9.73
N ASN A 239 -17.14 16.59 -10.30
CA ASN A 239 -18.39 15.83 -10.30
C ASN A 239 -18.80 15.31 -8.90
N LYS A 240 -18.69 16.16 -7.88
CA LYS A 240 -19.12 15.82 -6.51
C LYS A 240 -20.64 15.77 -6.45
N GLN A 241 -21.21 14.63 -6.11
CA GLN A 241 -22.66 14.43 -6.04
C GLN A 241 -23.03 13.31 -5.07
N VAL A 242 -24.29 13.27 -4.68
CA VAL A 242 -24.90 12.16 -3.95
C VAL A 242 -25.62 11.28 -4.96
N ILE A 243 -25.40 9.97 -4.91
CA ILE A 243 -26.15 8.99 -5.70
C ILE A 243 -27.29 8.49 -4.82
N GLU A 244 -28.51 8.71 -5.28
CA GLU A 244 -29.74 8.29 -4.59
C GLU A 244 -30.32 7.03 -5.22
N LYS A 245 -31.41 6.50 -4.64
CA LYS A 245 -32.22 5.35 -5.12
C LYS A 245 -31.62 3.95 -4.90
N PHE A 246 -30.44 3.84 -4.33
CA PHE A 246 -29.82 2.57 -3.97
C PHE A 246 -29.62 2.50 -2.46
N ASP A 247 -29.86 1.32 -1.90
CA ASP A 247 -29.53 1.03 -0.50
C ASP A 247 -28.02 0.83 -0.37
N GLN A 248 -27.42 0.17 -1.37
CA GLN A 248 -25.99 -0.06 -1.46
C GLN A 248 -25.55 -0.17 -2.93
N ILE A 249 -24.34 0.25 -3.23
CA ILE A 249 -23.65 -0.06 -4.49
C ILE A 249 -22.51 -1.00 -4.13
N THR A 250 -22.47 -2.18 -4.75
CA THR A 250 -21.55 -3.27 -4.41
C THR A 250 -20.32 -3.29 -5.30
N ASP A 251 -20.47 -2.94 -6.59
CA ASP A 251 -19.35 -2.73 -7.51
C ASP A 251 -19.58 -1.54 -8.45
N MET A 252 -18.48 -0.94 -8.92
CA MET A 252 -18.47 0.19 -9.84
C MET A 252 -17.33 0.03 -10.85
N LYS A 253 -17.63 0.20 -12.14
CA LYS A 253 -16.66 0.18 -13.24
C LYS A 253 -16.97 1.27 -14.26
N TYR A 254 -15.97 1.76 -14.98
CA TYR A 254 -16.19 2.62 -16.14
C TYR A 254 -16.56 1.78 -17.37
N MET A 255 -17.38 2.36 -18.25
CA MET A 255 -17.48 1.90 -19.64
C MET A 255 -16.28 2.41 -20.47
N LEU A 256 -16.38 2.38 -21.81
CA LEU A 256 -15.34 2.88 -22.71
C LEU A 256 -15.12 4.40 -22.64
N ASP A 257 -16.12 5.14 -22.17
CA ASP A 257 -16.05 6.59 -22.01
C ASP A 257 -15.80 7.00 -20.55
N ASN A 258 -15.55 8.29 -20.34
CA ASN A 258 -15.17 8.85 -19.03
C ASN A 258 -16.34 9.50 -18.27
N ASN A 259 -17.56 9.30 -18.73
CA ASN A 259 -18.81 9.84 -18.21
C ASN A 259 -19.80 8.74 -17.80
N THR A 260 -19.60 7.50 -18.23
CA THR A 260 -20.53 6.40 -18.02
C THR A 260 -19.92 5.35 -17.10
N LEU A 261 -20.64 5.04 -16.03
CA LEU A 261 -20.32 4.00 -15.07
C LEU A 261 -21.33 2.87 -15.18
N ILE A 262 -20.89 1.67 -14.84
CA ILE A 262 -21.72 0.51 -14.58
C ILE A 262 -21.66 0.21 -13.09
N PHE A 263 -22.82 -0.01 -12.48
CA PHE A 263 -22.96 -0.41 -11.10
C PHE A 263 -23.58 -1.80 -11.03
N SER A 264 -23.15 -2.59 -10.05
CA SER A 264 -24.04 -3.55 -9.39
C SER A 264 -24.53 -2.87 -8.12
N ALA A 265 -25.85 -2.79 -7.94
CA ALA A 265 -26.44 -2.05 -6.84
C ALA A 265 -27.65 -2.76 -6.26
N VAL A 266 -27.76 -2.71 -4.94
CA VAL A 266 -28.88 -3.26 -4.19
C VAL A 266 -29.97 -2.20 -4.08
N ARG A 267 -31.19 -2.59 -4.46
CA ARG A 267 -32.41 -1.81 -4.26
C ARG A 267 -33.51 -2.73 -3.77
N SER A 268 -34.07 -2.44 -2.59
CA SER A 268 -35.12 -3.26 -1.97
C SER A 268 -34.69 -4.73 -1.75
N GLY A 269 -33.42 -4.95 -1.44
CA GLY A 269 -32.86 -6.27 -1.13
C GLY A 269 -32.39 -7.11 -2.32
N GLN A 270 -32.57 -6.64 -3.55
CA GLN A 270 -32.13 -7.33 -4.77
C GLN A 270 -30.98 -6.57 -5.44
N SER A 271 -29.95 -7.28 -5.91
CA SER A 271 -28.85 -6.70 -6.69
C SER A 271 -29.10 -6.77 -8.19
N ASP A 272 -29.09 -5.61 -8.86
CA ASP A 272 -29.26 -5.48 -10.31
C ASP A 272 -28.11 -4.67 -10.92
N ILE A 273 -27.97 -4.73 -12.25
CA ILE A 273 -27.02 -3.95 -13.03
C ILE A 273 -27.65 -2.64 -13.50
N PHE A 274 -26.93 -1.55 -13.27
CA PHE A 274 -27.35 -0.20 -13.66
C PHE A 274 -26.25 0.51 -14.46
N ILE A 275 -26.66 1.34 -15.41
CA ILE A 275 -25.82 2.35 -16.05
C ILE A 275 -26.06 3.68 -15.37
N TYR A 276 -24.98 4.39 -15.07
CA TYR A 276 -25.00 5.73 -14.51
C TYR A 276 -24.23 6.72 -15.38
N LYS A 277 -24.88 7.81 -15.80
CA LYS A 277 -24.24 8.91 -16.53
C LYS A 277 -23.87 10.02 -15.53
N ILE A 278 -22.57 10.26 -15.35
CA ILE A 278 -22.03 11.17 -14.34
C ILE A 278 -22.53 12.61 -14.54
N ASP A 279 -22.44 13.14 -15.76
CA ASP A 279 -22.78 14.53 -16.05
C ASP A 279 -24.28 14.82 -15.95
N LYS A 280 -25.12 13.84 -16.32
CA LYS A 280 -26.58 13.97 -16.30
C LYS A 280 -27.22 13.50 -14.98
N GLN A 281 -26.46 12.78 -14.15
CA GLN A 281 -26.93 12.11 -12.94
C GLN A 281 -28.12 11.17 -13.20
N THR A 282 -28.17 10.58 -14.39
CA THR A 282 -29.26 9.66 -14.79
C THR A 282 -28.86 8.22 -14.56
N ILE A 283 -29.81 7.44 -14.04
CA ILE A 283 -29.70 6.00 -13.80
C ILE A 283 -30.59 5.28 -14.81
N GLU A 284 -30.04 4.26 -15.47
CA GLU A 284 -30.73 3.34 -16.35
C GLU A 284 -30.55 1.92 -15.80
N GLN A 285 -31.64 1.17 -15.66
CA GLN A 285 -31.61 -0.19 -15.13
C GLN A 285 -31.53 -1.20 -16.30
N ILE A 286 -30.55 -2.11 -16.24
CA ILE A 286 -30.26 -3.06 -17.31
C ILE A 286 -30.92 -4.41 -17.01
N THR A 287 -30.64 -4.94 -15.82
CA THR A 287 -31.29 -6.14 -15.30
C THR A 287 -32.37 -5.75 -14.30
N ASN A 288 -33.43 -6.54 -14.27
CA ASN A 288 -34.59 -6.33 -13.41
C ASN A 288 -35.29 -7.68 -13.35
N ASP A 289 -34.71 -8.57 -12.56
CA ASP A 289 -35.23 -9.89 -12.30
C ASP A 289 -34.98 -10.28 -10.84
N LYS A 290 -35.38 -11.50 -10.45
CA LYS A 290 -35.29 -11.98 -9.06
C LYS A 290 -33.91 -12.52 -8.69
N TYR A 291 -32.94 -12.47 -9.61
CA TYR A 291 -31.63 -13.06 -9.45
C TYR A 291 -30.61 -11.97 -9.12
N ASP A 292 -29.59 -12.33 -8.35
CA ASP A 292 -28.55 -11.39 -7.96
C ASP A 292 -27.56 -11.20 -9.10
N ASP A 293 -27.31 -9.95 -9.46
CA ASP A 293 -26.37 -9.59 -10.52
C ASP A 293 -25.20 -8.78 -9.96
N LEU A 294 -24.01 -9.36 -10.05
CA LEU A 294 -22.79 -8.92 -9.39
C LEU A 294 -21.64 -8.72 -10.38
N ASP A 295 -20.62 -8.00 -9.94
CA ASP A 295 -19.32 -7.83 -10.62
C ASP A 295 -19.41 -7.50 -12.12
N PRO A 296 -20.13 -6.42 -12.52
CA PRO A 296 -20.32 -6.10 -13.91
C PRO A 296 -19.03 -5.59 -14.56
N SER A 297 -18.83 -5.92 -15.83
CA SER A 297 -17.71 -5.48 -16.65
C SER A 297 -18.17 -5.20 -18.08
N PHE A 298 -17.79 -4.03 -18.60
CA PHE A 298 -18.08 -3.70 -20.00
C PHE A 298 -17.13 -4.46 -20.93
N VAL A 299 -17.69 -5.05 -21.99
CA VAL A 299 -16.91 -5.72 -23.04
C VAL A 299 -17.29 -5.21 -24.43
N ALA A 300 -16.27 -5.11 -25.28
CA ALA A 300 -16.40 -4.79 -26.68
C ALA A 300 -15.72 -5.88 -27.52
N PHE A 301 -16.52 -6.55 -28.34
CA PHE A 301 -16.10 -7.50 -29.36
C PHE A 301 -16.22 -6.85 -30.75
N PRO A 302 -15.59 -7.41 -31.80
CA PRO A 302 -15.84 -6.97 -33.16
C PRO A 302 -17.34 -6.98 -33.47
N ASN A 303 -17.90 -5.80 -33.75
CA ASN A 303 -19.32 -5.57 -34.06
C ASN A 303 -20.33 -5.85 -32.93
N LYS A 304 -19.90 -6.06 -31.69
CA LYS A 304 -20.80 -6.27 -30.54
C LYS A 304 -20.25 -5.63 -29.27
N THR A 305 -21.11 -5.02 -28.48
CA THR A 305 -20.77 -4.53 -27.14
C THR A 305 -21.81 -5.05 -26.16
N GLY A 306 -21.41 -5.24 -24.91
CA GLY A 306 -22.34 -5.66 -23.87
C GLY A 306 -21.71 -5.57 -22.48
N ILE A 307 -22.47 -6.00 -21.48
CA ILE A 307 -22.04 -6.04 -20.09
C ILE A 307 -21.96 -7.51 -19.67
N LEU A 308 -20.77 -7.96 -19.28
CA LEU A 308 -20.59 -9.23 -18.58
C LEU A 308 -20.89 -9.03 -17.10
N PHE A 309 -21.58 -9.98 -16.48
CA PHE A 309 -21.85 -9.97 -15.05
C PHE A 309 -22.00 -11.39 -14.52
N SER A 310 -21.81 -11.53 -13.21
CA SER A 310 -21.98 -12.77 -12.47
C SER A 310 -23.41 -12.84 -11.94
N SER A 311 -24.13 -13.95 -12.15
CA SER A 311 -25.50 -14.08 -11.66
C SER A 311 -25.85 -15.50 -11.22
N ASN A 312 -26.73 -15.62 -10.22
CA ASN A 312 -27.28 -16.90 -9.76
C ASN A 312 -28.50 -17.37 -10.57
N ARG A 313 -28.77 -16.74 -11.71
CA ARG A 313 -29.84 -17.17 -12.63
C ARG A 313 -29.55 -18.57 -13.24
N PRO A 314 -30.58 -19.41 -13.43
CA PRO A 314 -30.43 -20.75 -13.99
C PRO A 314 -30.28 -20.76 -15.52
N VAL A 315 -30.90 -19.81 -16.21
CA VAL A 315 -30.90 -19.72 -17.68
C VAL A 315 -30.46 -18.34 -18.16
N ALA A 316 -29.91 -18.28 -19.38
CA ALA A 316 -29.40 -17.05 -19.98
C ALA A 316 -30.51 -16.10 -20.46
N THR A 317 -31.69 -16.64 -20.78
CA THR A 317 -32.82 -15.88 -21.28
C THR A 317 -33.60 -15.20 -20.16
N ARG A 318 -33.98 -13.94 -20.40
CA ARG A 318 -34.81 -13.13 -19.51
C ARG A 318 -36.28 -13.58 -19.60
N GLU A 319 -36.59 -14.79 -19.14
CA GLU A 319 -38.00 -15.19 -18.99
C GLU A 319 -38.58 -14.57 -17.72
N GLN A 320 -39.51 -13.63 -17.89
CA GLN A 320 -40.25 -12.97 -16.80
C GLN A 320 -41.14 -13.95 -15.99
N SER A 321 -41.29 -15.19 -16.43
CA SER A 321 -42.26 -16.17 -15.90
C SER A 321 -41.64 -17.42 -15.27
N GLY A 322 -40.31 -17.50 -15.15
CA GLY A 322 -39.67 -18.68 -14.58
C GLY A 322 -39.86 -18.76 -13.06
N ASN A 323 -40.70 -19.70 -12.59
CA ASN A 323 -40.76 -20.12 -11.17
C ASN A 323 -39.48 -20.85 -10.70
N GLU A 324 -38.39 -20.77 -11.46
CA GLU A 324 -37.15 -21.49 -11.17
C GLU A 324 -36.41 -20.85 -9.99
N GLU A 325 -36.02 -21.65 -9.02
CA GLU A 325 -35.28 -21.16 -7.85
C GLU A 325 -33.87 -20.67 -8.25
N PRO A 326 -33.33 -19.65 -7.56
CA PRO A 326 -31.96 -19.22 -7.77
C PRO A 326 -30.97 -20.36 -7.54
N ASN A 327 -29.91 -20.43 -8.36
CA ASN A 327 -28.85 -21.39 -8.15
C ASN A 327 -28.01 -21.02 -6.93
N THR A 328 -27.41 -22.02 -6.28
CA THR A 328 -26.39 -21.78 -5.24
C THR A 328 -25.06 -21.28 -5.82
N SER A 329 -24.83 -21.50 -7.11
CA SER A 329 -23.63 -21.07 -7.85
C SER A 329 -23.93 -19.91 -8.79
N TYR A 330 -22.97 -19.00 -8.92
CA TYR A 330 -23.03 -17.91 -9.90
C TYR A 330 -22.37 -18.33 -11.22
N ASN A 331 -23.01 -17.98 -12.34
CA ASN A 331 -22.50 -18.15 -13.70
C ASN A 331 -22.28 -16.78 -14.36
N ILE A 332 -21.53 -16.74 -15.46
CA ILE A 332 -21.25 -15.50 -16.19
C ILE A 332 -22.26 -15.33 -17.34
N PHE A 333 -22.86 -14.14 -17.41
CA PHE A 333 -23.84 -13.77 -18.43
C PHE A 333 -23.40 -12.52 -19.18
N LEU A 334 -23.94 -12.32 -20.39
CA LEU A 334 -23.73 -11.16 -21.24
C LEU A 334 -25.08 -10.57 -21.61
N VAL A 335 -25.25 -9.26 -21.41
CA VAL A 335 -26.43 -8.48 -21.84
C VAL A 335 -26.05 -7.36 -22.79
#